data_AF-A0A7X8CJ02-F1
#
_entry.id   AF-A0A7X8CJ02-F1
#
_cell.length_a   1.000
_cell.length_b   1.000
_cell.length_c   1.000
_cell.angle_alpha   90.00
_cell.angle_beta   90.00
_cell.angle_gamma   90.00
#
_symmetry.space_group_name_H-M   'P 1'
#
loop_
_entity.id
_entity.type
_entity.pdbx_description
1 polymer ?
#
loop_
_entity_poly.entity_id
_entity_poly.type
_entity_poly.pdbx_seq_one_letter_code
_entity_poly.pdbx_strand_id
1 'polypeptide(L)'
;YNRYGQAFDRGETFAGVDYEKGLEAVKKLRNLIPEGFNMAQFALKWILMFPEVSVVIPGAKNQLQAENNTKASGFPPLDEFVMEEIRKIYETYIRQDVHHRW
;
A
#
# COMPACT_ATOMS: atom_id res chain seq x y z
N TYR A 1 -6.10 0.59 19.92
CA TYR A 1 -5.51 -0.05 21.11
C TYR A 1 -4.00 -0.31 21.04
N ASN A 2 -3.31 -0.12 19.90
CA ASN A 2 -1.85 -0.37 19.82
C ASN A 2 -1.03 0.79 19.23
N ARG A 3 -1.54 2.02 19.33
CA ARG A 3 -0.92 3.25 18.78
C ARG A 3 0.44 3.58 19.40
N TYR A 4 0.71 3.07 20.61
CA TYR A 4 1.92 3.38 21.39
C TYR A 4 2.84 2.17 21.61
N GLY A 5 2.63 1.03 20.92
CA GLY A 5 3.49 -0.14 21.04
C GLY A 5 3.44 -0.83 22.41
N GLN A 6 2.27 -0.86 23.05
CA GLN A 6 2.11 -1.43 24.40
C GLN A 6 2.09 -2.96 24.40
N ALA A 7 1.88 -3.60 23.24
CA ALA A 7 1.87 -5.06 23.11
C ALA A 7 2.88 -5.62 22.08
N PHE A 8 3.43 -4.77 21.20
CA PHE A 8 4.40 -5.14 20.15
C PHE A 8 5.36 -3.97 19.94
N ASP A 9 6.58 -4.25 19.49
CA ASP A 9 7.60 -3.23 19.30
C ASP A 9 7.11 -2.18 18.28
N ARG A 10 7.45 -0.90 18.46
CA ARG A 10 6.91 0.20 17.62
C ARG A 10 7.25 0.02 16.13
N GLY A 11 8.26 -0.79 15.82
CA GLY A 11 8.60 -1.20 14.46
C GLY A 11 7.57 -2.12 13.78
N GLU A 12 6.70 -2.81 14.53
CA GLU A 12 5.92 -3.94 14.02
C GLU A 12 4.47 -3.60 13.61
N THR A 13 3.92 -2.44 14.00
CA THR A 13 2.48 -2.15 13.74
C THR A 13 2.22 -1.27 12.51
N PHE A 14 3.14 -0.37 12.15
CA PHE A 14 3.05 0.50 10.97
C PHE A 14 4.39 0.62 10.22
N ALA A 15 5.26 -0.38 10.35
CA ALA A 15 6.63 -0.38 9.82
C ALA A 15 7.49 0.83 10.29
N GLY A 16 7.09 1.51 11.37
CA GLY A 16 7.76 2.72 11.88
C GLY A 16 7.20 4.05 11.38
N VAL A 17 6.15 4.06 10.56
CA VAL A 17 5.46 5.28 10.12
C VAL A 17 4.59 5.83 11.25
N ASP A 18 4.57 7.16 11.44
CA ASP A 18 3.62 7.80 12.34
C ASP A 18 2.16 7.51 11.91
N TYR A 19 1.31 7.16 12.88
CA TYR A 19 -0.06 6.73 12.60
C TYR A 19 -0.90 7.80 11.87
N GLU A 20 -0.81 9.07 12.30
CA GLU A 20 -1.59 10.14 11.68
C GLU A 20 -1.07 10.45 10.28
N LYS A 21 0.27 10.48 10.09
CA LYS A 21 0.86 10.61 8.75
C LYS A 21 0.42 9.48 7.83
N GLY A 22 0.42 8.24 8.32
CA GLY A 22 -0.04 7.07 7.58
C GLY A 22 -1.51 7.18 7.17
N LEU A 23 -2.39 7.65 8.07
CA LEU A 23 -3.79 7.90 7.74
C LEU A 23 -3.96 8.98 6.66
N GLU A 24 -3.21 10.08 6.75
CA GLU A 24 -3.25 11.13 5.72
C GLU A 24 -2.75 10.63 4.36
N ALA A 25 -1.69 9.81 4.34
CA ALA A 25 -1.22 9.16 3.12
C ALA A 25 -2.30 8.25 2.51
N VAL A 26 -2.97 7.43 3.32
CA VAL A 26 -4.07 6.56 2.87
C VAL A 26 -5.23 7.38 2.31
N LYS A 27 -5.61 8.50 2.94
CA LYS A 27 -6.65 9.40 2.41
C LYS A 27 -6.29 9.94 1.03
N LYS A 28 -5.02 10.32 0.81
CA LYS A 28 -4.52 10.78 -0.50
C LYS A 28 -4.55 9.65 -1.53
N LEU A 29 -4.09 8.45 -1.17
CA LEU A 29 -4.12 7.27 -2.05
C LEU A 29 -5.55 6.90 -2.49
N ARG A 30 -6.56 7.06 -1.62
CA ARG A 30 -7.96 6.77 -1.97
C ARG A 30 -8.46 7.58 -3.16
N ASN A 31 -7.98 8.80 -3.35
CA ASN A 31 -8.38 9.66 -4.46
C ASN A 31 -7.73 9.27 -5.79
N LEU A 32 -6.74 8.37 -5.75
CA LEU A 32 -6.01 7.88 -6.94
C LEU A 32 -6.51 6.51 -7.41
N ILE A 33 -7.44 5.88 -6.68
CA ILE A 33 -7.95 4.56 -7.03
C ILE A 33 -8.79 4.68 -8.31
N PRO A 34 -8.43 4.01 -9.41
CA PRO A 34 -9.23 4.03 -10.62
C PRO A 34 -10.58 3.36 -10.42
N GLU A 35 -11.55 3.68 -11.28
CA GLU A 35 -12.87 3.06 -11.24
C GLU A 35 -12.76 1.52 -11.34
N GLY A 36 -13.58 0.83 -10.55
CA GLY A 36 -13.60 -0.64 -10.51
C GLY A 36 -12.53 -1.29 -9.62
N PHE A 37 -11.50 -0.56 -9.19
CA PHE A 37 -10.55 -1.07 -8.20
C PHE A 37 -11.08 -0.89 -6.77
N ASN A 38 -10.73 -1.83 -5.90
CA ASN A 38 -10.66 -1.57 -4.47
C ASN A 38 -9.22 -1.29 -4.02
N MET A 39 -9.04 -0.78 -2.79
CA MET A 39 -7.72 -0.41 -2.25
C MET A 39 -6.72 -1.57 -2.26
N ALA A 40 -7.15 -2.80 -1.95
CA ALA A 40 -6.25 -3.95 -1.93
C ALA A 40 -5.78 -4.29 -3.35
N GLN A 41 -6.70 -4.34 -4.31
CA GLN A 41 -6.38 -4.58 -5.72
C GLN A 41 -5.48 -3.49 -6.29
N PHE A 42 -5.74 -2.23 -5.94
CA PHE A 42 -4.91 -1.09 -6.35
C PHE A 42 -3.47 -1.23 -5.83
N ALA A 43 -3.30 -1.54 -4.54
CA ALA A 43 -1.99 -1.76 -3.95
C ALA A 43 -1.26 -2.95 -4.58
N LEU A 44 -1.95 -4.08 -4.78
CA LEU A 44 -1.35 -5.26 -5.41
C LEU A 44 -0.95 -5.00 -6.87
N LYS A 45 -1.81 -4.30 -7.62
CA LYS A 45 -1.50 -3.91 -8.99
C LYS A 45 -0.32 -2.96 -9.04
N TRP A 46 -0.22 -1.99 -8.13
CA TRP A 46 0.94 -1.10 -8.01
C TRP A 46 2.24 -1.87 -7.78
N ILE A 47 2.26 -2.88 -6.89
CA ILE A 47 3.46 -3.71 -6.69
C ILE A 47 3.82 -4.48 -7.97
N LEU A 48 2.81 -4.97 -8.72
CA LEU A 48 2.99 -5.66 -9.99
C LEU A 48 3.42 -4.73 -11.15
N MET A 49 3.44 -3.41 -10.96
CA MET A 49 3.92 -2.47 -11.99
C MET A 49 5.46 -2.41 -12.07
N PHE A 50 6.17 -2.94 -11.08
CA PHE A 50 7.63 -2.91 -11.05
C PHE A 50 8.22 -4.10 -11.81
N PRO A 51 9.13 -3.88 -12.78
CA PRO A 51 9.72 -4.95 -13.58
C PRO A 51 10.55 -5.94 -12.76
N GLU A 52 11.01 -5.53 -11.57
CA GLU A 52 11.73 -6.38 -10.62
C GLU A 52 10.81 -7.37 -9.89
N VAL A 53 9.49 -7.18 -9.94
CA VAL A 53 8.51 -8.03 -9.27
C VAL A 53 7.86 -9.00 -10.26
N SER A 54 8.13 -10.29 -10.08
CA SER A 54 7.48 -11.35 -10.87
C SER A 54 6.17 -11.85 -10.26
N VAL A 55 6.03 -11.79 -8.93
CA VAL A 55 4.87 -12.30 -8.20
C VAL A 55 4.66 -11.52 -6.90
N VAL A 56 3.39 -11.31 -6.54
CA VAL A 56 2.98 -10.78 -5.24
C VAL A 56 2.22 -11.87 -4.48
N ILE A 57 2.56 -12.08 -3.20
CA ILE A 57 2.00 -13.15 -2.36
C ILE A 57 1.19 -12.51 -1.21
N PRO A 58 -0.07 -12.09 -1.45
CA PRO A 58 -0.87 -11.46 -0.42
C PRO A 58 -1.54 -12.49 0.49
N GLY A 59 -1.58 -12.20 1.79
CA GLY A 59 -2.38 -12.97 2.74
C GLY A 59 -3.89 -12.80 2.50
N ALA A 60 -4.66 -13.84 2.78
CA ALA A 60 -6.12 -13.83 2.75
C ALA A 60 -6.69 -14.64 3.92
N LYS A 61 -7.71 -14.11 4.60
CA LYS A 61 -8.38 -14.78 5.72
C LYS A 61 -9.66 -15.51 5.32
N ASN A 62 -10.15 -15.28 4.10
CA ASN A 62 -11.34 -15.91 3.55
C ASN A 62 -11.27 -15.98 2.02
N GLN A 63 -12.19 -16.74 1.44
CA GLN A 63 -12.27 -16.97 0.00
C GLN A 63 -12.41 -15.66 -0.79
N LEU A 64 -13.29 -14.74 -0.36
CA LEU A 64 -13.52 -13.48 -1.06
C LEU A 64 -12.24 -12.62 -1.17
N GLN A 65 -11.42 -12.59 -0.12
CA GLN A 65 -10.11 -11.92 -0.16
C GLN A 65 -9.16 -12.59 -1.14
N ALA A 66 -9.08 -13.92 -1.16
CA ALA A 66 -8.23 -14.66 -2.08
C ALA A 66 -8.62 -14.40 -3.55
N GLU A 67 -9.93 -14.39 -3.83
CA GLU A 67 -10.48 -14.07 -5.16
C GLU A 67 -10.18 -12.62 -5.56
N ASN A 68 -10.41 -11.66 -4.65
CA ASN A 68 -10.13 -10.25 -4.93
C ASN A 68 -8.65 -9.97 -5.15
N ASN A 69 -7.77 -10.59 -4.36
CA ASN A 69 -6.33 -10.48 -4.51
C ASN A 69 -5.88 -11.01 -5.87
N THR A 70 -6.38 -12.18 -6.28
CA THR A 70 -6.03 -12.79 -7.58
C THR A 70 -6.44 -11.90 -8.75
N LYS A 71 -7.65 -11.29 -8.67
CA LYS A 71 -8.17 -10.39 -9.70
C LYS A 71 -7.30 -9.16 -9.95
N ALA A 72 -6.48 -8.73 -8.97
CA ALA A 72 -5.59 -7.57 -9.11
C ALA A 72 -4.69 -7.65 -10.35
N SER A 73 -4.20 -8.86 -10.68
CA SER A 73 -3.33 -9.09 -11.83
C SER A 73 -3.99 -8.78 -13.18
N GLY A 74 -5.31 -9.03 -13.30
CA GLY A 74 -6.07 -8.88 -14.53
C GLY A 74 -6.55 -7.46 -14.84
N PHE A 75 -6.38 -6.51 -13.91
CA PHE A 75 -6.69 -5.12 -14.18
C PHE A 75 -5.68 -4.49 -15.16
N PRO A 76 -6.07 -3.42 -15.89
CA PRO A 76 -5.14 -2.68 -16.73
C PRO A 76 -3.99 -2.08 -15.90
N PRO A 77 -2.82 -1.80 -16.52
CA PRO A 77 -1.76 -1.02 -15.89
C PRO A 77 -2.29 0.28 -15.28
N LEU A 78 -1.67 0.72 -14.18
CA LEU A 78 -1.96 2.03 -13.62
C LEU A 78 -1.34 3.10 -14.52
N ASP A 79 -2.02 4.23 -14.67
CA ASP A 79 -1.51 5.37 -15.43
C ASP A 79 -0.20 5.89 -14.80
N GLU A 80 0.74 6.36 -15.64
CA GLU A 80 2.02 6.91 -15.18
C GLU A 80 1.80 8.10 -14.21
N PHE A 81 0.76 8.90 -14.44
CA PHE A 81 0.36 9.98 -13.53
C PHE A 81 0.05 9.45 -12.12
N VAL A 82 -0.68 8.34 -12.02
CA VAL A 82 -0.99 7.72 -10.73
C VAL A 82 0.27 7.19 -10.06
N MET A 83 1.17 6.56 -10.84
CA MET A 83 2.46 6.08 -10.34
C MET A 83 3.32 7.22 -9.76
N GLU A 84 3.35 8.38 -10.43
CA GLU A 84 4.05 9.57 -9.97
C GLU A 84 3.44 10.15 -8.69
N GLU A 85 2.11 10.27 -8.61
CA GLU A 85 1.44 10.80 -7.42
C GLU A 85 1.64 9.90 -6.19
N ILE A 86 1.66 8.57 -6.36
CA ILE A 86 2.01 7.63 -5.28
C ILE A 86 3.44 7.88 -4.80
N ARG A 87 4.39 8.11 -5.71
CA ARG A 87 5.78 8.43 -5.35
C ARG A 87 5.86 9.71 -4.53
N LYS A 88 5.13 10.77 -4.92
CA LYS A 88 5.08 12.03 -4.16
C LYS A 88 4.50 11.85 -2.76
N ILE A 89 3.45 11.02 -2.63
CA ILE A 89 2.88 10.67 -1.32
C ILE A 89 3.93 9.96 -0.46
N TYR A 90 4.67 9.01 -1.02
CA TYR A 90 5.75 8.33 -0.31
C TYR A 90 6.83 9.31 0.18
N GLU A 91 7.36 10.14 -0.71
CA GLU A 91 8.40 11.14 -0.41
C GLU A 91 7.96 12.12 0.70
N THR A 92 6.69 12.55 0.66
CA THR A 92 6.15 13.55 1.60
C THR A 92 5.79 12.98 2.96
N TYR A 93 5.12 11.82 3.00
CA TYR A 93 4.48 11.32 4.22
C TYR A 93 5.21 10.16 4.88
N ILE A 94 5.97 9.37 4.11
CA ILE A 94 6.47 8.06 4.56
C ILE A 94 8.00 8.03 4.64
N ARG A 95 8.69 8.60 3.65
CA ARG A 95 10.14 8.47 3.45
C ARG A 95 10.96 8.80 4.70
N GLN A 96 10.69 9.94 5.34
CA GLN A 96 11.46 10.38 6.51
C GLN A 96 11.40 9.40 7.68
N ASP A 97 10.26 8.73 7.87
CA ASP A 97 10.01 7.89 9.04
C ASP A 97 10.69 6.51 8.90
N VAL A 98 10.85 6.00 7.66
CA VAL A 98 11.25 4.59 7.43
C VAL A 98 12.37 4.37 6.42
N HIS A 99 12.65 5.29 5.49
CA HIS A 99 13.57 5.03 4.38
C HIS A 99 15.01 4.80 4.82
N HIS A 100 15.42 5.34 5.97
CA HIS A 100 16.77 5.17 6.52
C HIS A 100 16.99 3.79 7.17
N ARG A 101 15.97 2.93 7.20
CA ARG A 101 16.03 1.61 7.85
C ARG A 101 16.47 0.49 6.88
N TRP A 102 16.55 0.77 5.58
CA TRP A 102 16.86 -0.18 4.51
C TRP A 102 17.99 0.36 3.62
#